data_AF-A0A453LXR6-F1
#
_entry.id   AF-A0A453LXR6-F1
#
_cell.length_a   1.000
_cell.length_b   1.000
_cell.length_c   1.000
_cell.angle_alpha   90.00
_cell.angle_beta   90.00
_cell.angle_gamma   90.00
#
_symmetry.space_group_name_H-M   'P 1'
#
loop_
_entity.id
_entity.type
_entity.pdbx_description
1 polymer ?
#
loop_
_entity_poly.entity_id
_entity_poly.type
_entity_poly.pdbx_seq_one_letter_code
_entity_poly.pdbx_strand_id
1 'polypeptide(L)'
;MMVAKAEMSAIEMEKATSDGEVVLGAGDEEDDDDVVLPGYRFHPTDEELVTFYLRRKVAKKSLRIEVIREMDIYKHDPWDL
;
A
#
# COMPACT_ATOMS: atom_id res chain seq x y z
N MET A 1 31.42 -32.80 -8.59
CA MET A 1 30.22 -32.73 -7.74
C MET A 1 30.69 -32.34 -6.35
N MET A 2 30.69 -31.04 -6.04
CA MET A 2 31.10 -30.53 -4.74
C MET A 2 29.84 -30.40 -3.88
N VAL A 3 29.82 -31.16 -2.78
CA VAL A 3 28.80 -31.07 -1.75
C VAL A 3 29.35 -30.17 -0.66
N ALA A 4 28.67 -29.06 -0.39
CA ALA A 4 28.74 -28.34 0.87
C ALA A 4 27.54 -27.39 0.94
N LYS A 5 26.44 -27.86 1.51
CA LYS A 5 25.45 -26.98 2.13
C LYS A 5 25.40 -27.36 3.60
N ALA A 6 25.88 -26.44 4.42
CA ALA A 6 25.90 -26.54 5.87
C ALA A 6 24.47 -26.45 6.46
N GLU A 7 24.18 -27.45 7.28
CA GLU A 7 23.47 -27.51 8.58
C GLU A 7 22.77 -26.23 9.11
N MET A 8 21.47 -26.35 9.45
CA MET A 8 20.89 -26.44 10.83
C MET A 8 20.60 -25.07 11.45
N SER A 9 19.56 -24.82 12.26
CA SER A 9 18.40 -25.55 12.76
C SER A 9 17.39 -24.50 13.27
N ALA A 10 16.14 -24.91 13.47
CA ALA A 10 15.10 -24.15 14.16
C ALA A 10 15.49 -23.77 15.59
N ILE A 11 14.93 -22.66 16.10
CA ILE A 11 14.63 -22.40 17.53
C ILE A 11 13.36 -21.53 17.60
N GLU A 12 12.37 -22.03 18.32
CA GLU A 12 11.13 -21.36 18.75
C GLU A 12 11.39 -20.40 19.93
N MET A 13 10.51 -19.39 20.03
CA MET A 13 10.00 -18.69 21.22
C MET A 13 10.90 -18.58 22.46
N GLU A 14 11.20 -17.36 22.93
CA GLU A 14 11.04 -16.95 24.35
C GLU A 14 10.97 -15.42 24.50
N LYS A 15 10.09 -14.98 25.40
CA LYS A 15 9.82 -13.60 25.82
C LYS A 15 10.79 -13.22 26.93
N ALA A 16 11.55 -12.13 26.78
CA ALA A 16 12.20 -11.44 27.88
C ALA A 16 12.13 -9.92 27.66
N THR A 17 11.67 -9.22 28.69
CA THR A 17 11.65 -7.75 28.84
C THR A 17 12.93 -7.31 29.58
N SER A 18 13.21 -6.00 29.60
CA SER A 18 14.42 -5.30 30.09
C SER A 18 15.44 -5.16 28.96
N ASP A 19 15.77 -3.98 28.41
CA ASP A 19 16.13 -2.72 29.07
C ASP A 19 15.86 -1.54 28.12
N GLY A 20 15.59 -0.35 28.68
CA GLY A 20 15.14 0.84 27.97
C GLY A 20 16.01 1.26 26.78
N GLU A 21 15.44 1.16 25.59
CA GLU A 21 15.93 1.83 24.38
C GLU A 21 14.88 2.83 23.90
N VAL A 22 15.38 4.00 23.52
CA VAL A 22 14.66 5.24 23.25
C VAL A 22 13.38 5.02 22.43
N VAL A 23 12.24 5.37 23.02
CA VAL A 23 11.02 5.59 22.23
C VAL A 23 11.27 6.88 21.46
N LEU A 24 11.81 6.76 20.25
CA LEU A 24 11.67 7.78 19.23
C LEU A 24 10.18 7.84 18.91
N GLY A 25 9.44 8.58 19.74
CA GLY A 25 8.16 9.15 19.37
C GLY A 25 8.45 10.16 18.26
N ALA A 26 8.54 9.65 17.04
CA ALA A 26 8.71 10.44 15.84
C ALA A 26 8.02 9.66 14.72
N GLY A 27 6.72 9.86 14.71
CA GLY A 27 5.76 9.34 13.77
C GLY A 27 4.41 9.86 14.24
N ASP A 28 4.31 11.17 14.43
CA ASP A 28 3.11 11.80 13.89
C ASP A 28 3.10 11.28 12.45
N GLU A 29 2.20 10.34 12.18
CA GLU A 29 1.69 10.18 10.83
C GLU A 29 1.14 11.58 10.55
N GLU A 30 2.00 12.45 10.00
CA GLU A 30 1.55 13.58 9.23
C GLU A 30 0.62 12.90 8.24
N ASP A 31 -0.68 12.98 8.55
CA ASP A 31 -1.69 13.07 7.53
C ASP A 31 -1.10 14.11 6.56
N ASP A 32 -0.35 13.63 5.57
CA ASP A 32 -0.13 14.31 4.32
C ASP A 32 -1.57 14.50 3.85
N ASP A 33 -2.20 15.55 4.37
CA ASP A 33 -3.36 16.20 3.79
C ASP A 33 -2.87 16.48 2.38
N ASP A 34 -3.10 15.52 1.48
CA ASP A 34 -2.75 15.59 0.07
C ASP A 34 -3.16 17.01 -0.32
N VAL A 35 -2.20 17.91 -0.51
CA VAL A 35 -2.50 19.34 -0.53
C VAL A 35 -3.28 19.59 -1.83
N VAL A 36 -4.59 19.48 -1.76
CA VAL A 36 -5.47 19.63 -2.89
C VAL A 36 -5.65 21.13 -3.08
N LEU A 37 -4.88 21.67 -4.03
CA LEU A 37 -5.02 23.06 -4.41
C LEU A 37 -6.45 23.32 -4.89
N PRO A 38 -7.06 24.46 -4.52
CA PRO A 38 -8.38 24.83 -5.01
C PRO A 38 -8.44 24.74 -6.54
N GLY A 39 -9.41 23.99 -7.05
CA GLY A 39 -9.61 23.77 -8.49
C GLY A 39 -8.88 22.55 -9.08
N TYR A 40 -7.91 21.95 -8.37
CA TYR A 40 -7.34 20.66 -8.75
C TYR A 40 -8.29 19.54 -8.34
N ARG A 41 -8.70 18.75 -9.33
CA ARG A 41 -9.60 17.61 -9.14
C ARG A 41 -9.14 16.47 -10.03
N PHE A 42 -9.59 15.28 -9.68
CA PHE A 42 -9.45 14.12 -10.55
C PHE A 42 -10.24 14.32 -11.84
N HIS A 43 -9.53 14.65 -12.92
CA HIS A 43 -10.08 14.85 -14.26
C HIS A 43 -9.18 14.22 -15.33
N PRO A 44 -8.98 12.89 -15.30
CA PRO A 44 -8.11 12.21 -16.24
C PRO A 44 -8.74 12.15 -17.64
N THR A 45 -7.88 12.05 -18.65
CA THR A 45 -8.25 11.65 -20.02
C THR A 45 -8.48 10.13 -20.11
N ASP A 46 -9.17 9.69 -21.16
CA ASP A 46 -9.38 8.26 -21.43
C ASP A 46 -8.04 7.49 -21.54
N GLU A 47 -7.04 8.10 -22.17
CA GLU A 47 -5.71 7.51 -22.31
C GLU A 47 -5.03 7.32 -20.94
N GLU A 48 -5.15 8.28 -20.04
CA GLU A 48 -4.60 8.19 -18.68
C GLU A 48 -5.33 7.14 -17.85
N LEU A 49 -6.66 7.06 -17.94
CA LEU A 49 -7.45 6.03 -17.25
C LEU A 49 -6.96 4.62 -17.60
N VAL A 50 -6.72 4.35 -18.89
CA VAL A 50 -6.29 3.01 -19.35
C VAL A 50 -4.82 2.77 -19.06
N THR A 51 -3.94 3.68 -19.52
CA THR A 51 -2.49 3.45 -19.51
C THR A 51 -1.88 3.63 -18.13
N PHE A 52 -2.40 4.57 -17.32
CA PHE A 52 -1.86 4.88 -16.02
C PHE A 52 -2.51 4.06 -14.91
N TYR A 53 -3.85 4.07 -14.83
CA TYR A 53 -4.58 3.48 -13.71
C TYR A 53 -4.87 2.00 -13.95
N LEU A 54 -5.63 1.66 -14.99
CA LEU A 54 -6.09 0.29 -15.23
C LEU A 54 -4.93 -0.67 -15.47
N ARG A 55 -3.98 -0.31 -16.33
CA ARG A 55 -2.82 -1.15 -16.66
C ARG A 55 -1.95 -1.43 -15.43
N ARG A 56 -1.78 -0.46 -14.52
CA ARG A 56 -1.04 -0.65 -13.27
C ARG A 56 -1.81 -1.56 -12.31
N LYS A 57 -3.12 -1.38 -12.19
CA LYS A 57 -3.99 -2.23 -11.36
C LYS A 57 -3.88 -3.70 -11.79
N VAL A 58 -4.01 -3.99 -13.09
CA VAL A 58 -3.88 -5.35 -13.64
C VAL A 58 -2.47 -5.92 -13.42
N ALA A 59 -1.45 -5.08 -13.50
CA ALA A 59 -0.06 -5.48 -13.25
C ALA A 59 0.29 -5.59 -11.75
N LYS A 60 -0.67 -5.38 -10.83
CA LYS A 60 -0.46 -5.34 -9.37
C LYS A 60 0.67 -4.39 -8.95
N LYS A 61 0.84 -3.29 -9.68
CA LYS A 61 1.80 -2.24 -9.35
C LYS A 61 1.15 -1.27 -8.39
N SER A 62 1.87 -0.84 -7.35
CA SER A 62 1.36 0.17 -6.43
C SER A 62 1.02 1.46 -7.18
N LEU A 63 -0.14 2.02 -6.86
CA LEU A 63 -0.52 3.37 -7.24
C LEU A 63 -0.07 4.28 -6.09
N ARG A 64 0.53 5.42 -6.43
CA ARG A 64 0.95 6.40 -5.41
C ARG A 64 -0.24 7.08 -4.72
N ILE A 65 -1.40 7.07 -5.36
CA ILE A 65 -2.62 7.71 -4.88
C ILE A 65 -3.77 6.73 -5.12
N GLU A 66 -4.49 6.35 -4.07
CA GLU A 66 -5.61 5.42 -4.12
C GLU A 66 -6.94 6.15 -4.35
N VAL A 67 -7.06 6.82 -5.50
CA VAL A 67 -8.27 7.60 -5.84
C VAL A 67 -9.46 6.72 -6.25
N ILE A 68 -9.19 5.53 -6.82
CA ILE A 68 -10.21 4.63 -7.36
C ILE A 68 -10.36 3.41 -6.46
N ARG A 69 -11.50 3.30 -5.77
CA ARG A 69 -11.85 2.16 -4.91
C ARG A 69 -12.16 0.89 -5.71
N GLU A 70 -11.95 -0.28 -5.09
CA GLU A 70 -12.35 -1.58 -5.65
C GLU A 70 -13.71 -2.01 -5.12
N MET A 71 -14.65 -2.28 -6.01
CA MET A 71 -15.98 -2.81 -5.66
C MET A 71 -16.60 -3.56 -6.84
N ASP A 72 -17.58 -4.41 -6.54
CA ASP A 72 -18.41 -5.08 -7.53
C ASP A 72 -19.64 -4.21 -7.85
N ILE A 73 -19.50 -3.35 -8.85
CA ILE A 73 -20.52 -2.34 -9.21
C ILE A 73 -21.89 -2.93 -9.57
N TYR A 74 -21.97 -4.22 -9.94
CA TYR A 74 -23.23 -4.85 -10.35
C TYR A 74 -24.11 -5.29 -9.18
N LYS A 75 -23.61 -5.20 -7.95
CA LYS A 75 -24.36 -5.54 -6.73
C LYS A 75 -24.99 -4.33 -6.05
N HIS A 76 -24.77 -3.14 -6.57
CA HIS A 76 -25.21 -1.88 -5.99
C HIS A 76 -26.16 -1.17 -6.94
N ASP A 77 -27.13 -0.46 -6.38
CA ASP A 77 -27.90 0.47 -7.19
C ASP A 77 -27.02 1.66 -7.58
N PRO A 78 -27.23 2.29 -8.75
CA PRO A 78 -26.38 3.39 -9.23
C PRO A 78 -26.25 4.58 -8.27
N TRP A 79 -27.24 4.78 -7.39
CA TRP A 79 -27.26 5.85 -6.39
C TRP A 79 -26.50 5.48 -5.10
N ASP A 80 -26.16 4.21 -4.91
CA ASP A 80 -25.42 3.71 -3.74
C ASP A 80 -23.90 3.59 -4.00
N LEU A 81 -23.45 3.97 -5.21
CA LEU A 81 -22.05 3.95 -5.65
C LEU A 81 -21.24 5.17 -5.16
#